data_AF-A0A4Y8XUJ8-F1
#
_entry.id   AF-A0A4Y8XUJ8-F1
#
_cell.length_a   1.000
_cell.length_b   1.000
_cell.length_c   1.000
_cell.angle_alpha   90.00
_cell.angle_beta   90.00
_cell.angle_gamma   90.00
#
_symmetry.space_group_name_H-M   'P 1'
#
loop_
_entity.id
_entity.type
_entity.pdbx_description
1 polymer ?
#
loop_
_entity_poly.entity_id
_entity_poly.type
_entity_poly.pdbx_seq_one_letter_code
_entity_poly.pdbx_strand_id
1 'polypeptide(L)'
;MSLADFLDPLQQPLVTVLDTPVSWTEVLGFGSGALCVWLVARQHLANWPIGIANNLFFILLFTQAGLYADAGLQVVFIALAVYGWWTWTHGGGPGSSTLPVRRTTRTEWGWLLAAGATGTLGLTLLLDHQTSSTVPFWDAVTTALSLMATYGQCRKRLESWWLWIAADVVYIPLYAHKDLYLTSILYVGFLTLCVIGLRNWSRDLGGRPATPLEAVA
;
A
#
# COMPACT_ATOMS: atom_id res chain seq x y z
N MET A 1 31.95 8.22 6.74
CA MET A 1 30.59 8.74 6.55
C MET A 1 29.64 7.62 6.92
N SER A 2 29.02 7.74 8.10
CA SER A 2 27.99 6.80 8.52
C SER A 2 26.72 7.06 7.70
N LEU A 3 25.82 6.07 7.63
CA LEU A 3 24.52 6.27 6.98
C LEU A 3 23.67 7.30 7.74
N ALA A 4 23.91 7.46 9.05
CA ALA A 4 23.31 8.53 9.85
C ALA A 4 23.76 9.91 9.36
N ASP A 5 25.04 10.10 9.01
CA ASP A 5 25.55 11.37 8.48
C ASP A 5 24.92 11.72 7.11
N PHE A 6 24.47 10.72 6.36
CA PHE A 6 23.79 10.90 5.07
C PHE A 6 22.28 11.17 5.23
N LEU A 7 21.66 10.63 6.28
CA LEU A 7 20.24 10.83 6.57
C LEU A 7 19.96 12.09 7.40
N ASP A 8 20.95 12.59 8.14
CA ASP A 8 20.86 13.80 8.97
C ASP A 8 20.25 15.01 8.23
N PRO A 9 20.69 15.36 7.00
CA PRO A 9 20.09 16.45 6.24
C PRO A 9 18.62 16.20 5.88
N LEU A 10 18.21 14.94 5.74
CA LEU A 10 16.85 14.54 5.38
C LEU A 10 15.90 14.53 6.58
N GLN A 11 16.44 14.48 7.80
CA GLN A 11 15.70 14.52 9.06
C GLN A 11 15.50 15.95 9.58
N GLN A 12 16.20 16.93 9.01
CA GLN A 12 15.99 18.32 9.36
C GLN A 12 14.59 18.81 8.95
N PRO A 13 13.92 19.60 9.81
CA PRO A 13 12.60 20.14 9.51
C PRO A 13 12.68 21.13 8.33
N LEU A 14 11.91 20.85 7.29
CA LEU A 14 11.84 21.65 6.07
C LEU A 14 10.76 22.73 6.19
N VAL A 15 9.55 22.33 6.60
CA VAL A 15 8.37 23.19 6.74
C VAL A 15 7.60 22.77 7.99
N THR A 16 7.02 23.72 8.71
CA THR A 16 6.05 23.42 9.76
C THR A 16 4.64 23.42 9.18
N VAL A 17 3.92 22.31 9.36
CA VAL A 17 2.50 22.17 8.97
C VAL A 17 1.72 21.91 10.25
N LEU A 18 0.75 22.78 10.57
CA LEU A 18 -0.06 22.68 11.80
C LEU A 18 0.82 22.52 13.07
N ASP A 19 1.83 23.39 13.21
CA ASP A 19 2.82 23.37 14.31
C ASP A 19 3.64 22.07 14.43
N THR A 20 3.56 21.18 13.44
CA THR A 20 4.36 19.95 13.37
C THR A 20 5.51 20.14 12.38
N PRO A 21 6.78 19.97 12.79
CA PRO A 21 7.93 20.03 11.88
C PRO A 21 7.89 18.86 10.89
N VAL A 22 7.86 19.14 9.59
CA VAL A 22 7.87 18.16 8.50
C VAL A 22 9.26 18.12 7.86
N SER A 23 9.88 16.96 7.87
CA SER A 23 11.20 16.70 7.32
C SER A 23 11.17 16.37 5.82
N TRP A 24 12.32 16.43 5.15
CA TRP A 24 12.46 15.96 3.76
C TRP A 24 12.09 14.48 3.61
N THR A 25 12.40 13.68 4.63
CA THR A 25 12.08 12.24 4.65
C THR A 25 10.58 12.01 4.60
N GLU A 26 9.81 12.79 5.35
CA GLU A 26 8.34 12.72 5.34
C GLU A 26 7.78 13.18 4.00
N VAL A 27 8.26 14.30 3.44
CA VAL A 27 7.81 14.77 2.13
C VAL A 27 8.09 13.76 1.02
N LEU A 28 9.30 13.17 1.01
CA LEU A 28 9.68 12.16 0.01
C LEU A 28 8.97 10.83 0.23
N GLY A 29 8.78 10.40 1.49
CA GLY A 29 8.03 9.20 1.83
C GLY A 29 6.55 9.31 1.46
N PHE A 30 5.92 10.43 1.79
CA PHE A 30 4.51 10.70 1.46
C PHE A 30 4.31 10.91 -0.03
N GLY A 31 5.20 11.67 -0.68
CA GLY A 31 5.18 11.91 -2.12
C GLY A 31 5.37 10.64 -2.93
N SER A 32 6.33 9.80 -2.56
CA SER A 32 6.57 8.52 -3.23
C SER A 32 5.43 7.52 -3.00
N GLY A 33 4.85 7.47 -1.79
CA GLY A 33 3.65 6.69 -1.50
C GLY A 33 2.43 7.14 -2.30
N ALA A 34 2.14 8.44 -2.35
CA ALA A 34 1.04 9.00 -3.15
C ALA A 34 1.23 8.72 -4.64
N LEU A 35 2.46 8.87 -5.15
CA LEU A 35 2.80 8.53 -6.53
C LEU A 35 2.58 7.04 -6.81
N CYS A 36 2.99 6.17 -5.90
CA CYS A 36 2.80 4.71 -5.98
C CYS A 36 1.31 4.36 -6.12
N VAL A 37 0.46 4.85 -5.20
CA VAL A 37 -0.99 4.63 -5.23
C VAL A 37 -1.62 5.21 -6.49
N TRP A 38 -1.19 6.41 -6.91
CA TRP A 38 -1.67 7.02 -8.14
C TRP A 38 -1.31 6.22 -9.40
N LEU A 39 -0.09 5.66 -9.46
CA LEU A 39 0.34 4.79 -10.56
C LEU A 39 -0.50 3.51 -10.61
N VAL A 40 -0.81 2.91 -9.46
CA VAL A 40 -1.72 1.76 -9.36
C VAL A 40 -3.11 2.11 -9.85
N ALA A 41 -3.65 3.25 -9.41
CA ALA A 41 -4.97 3.73 -9.81
C ALA A 41 -5.06 3.93 -11.34
N ARG A 42 -3.92 4.17 -12.00
CA ARG A 42 -3.77 4.24 -13.47
C ARG A 42 -3.33 2.94 -14.14
N GLN A 43 -3.22 1.85 -13.38
CA GLN A 43 -2.73 0.56 -13.86
C GLN A 43 -1.32 0.63 -14.51
N HIS A 44 -0.48 1.56 -14.06
CA HIS A 44 0.86 1.77 -14.60
C HIS A 44 1.90 0.81 -13.99
N LEU A 45 2.68 0.13 -14.83
CA LEU A 45 3.64 -0.90 -14.42
C LEU A 45 4.75 -0.38 -13.49
N ALA A 46 5.15 0.89 -13.61
CA ALA A 46 6.23 1.46 -12.80
C ALA A 46 5.93 1.50 -11.29
N ASN A 47 4.68 1.32 -10.88
CA ASN A 47 4.33 1.14 -9.47
C ASN A 47 5.22 0.08 -8.78
N TRP A 48 5.42 -1.06 -9.44
CA TRP A 48 6.12 -2.20 -8.83
C TRP A 48 7.61 -1.93 -8.56
N PRO A 49 8.43 -1.51 -9.54
CA PRO A 49 9.84 -1.19 -9.26
C PRO A 49 10.00 -0.05 -8.26
N ILE A 50 9.12 0.97 -8.29
CA ILE A 50 9.13 2.06 -7.31
C ILE A 50 8.86 1.51 -5.90
N GLY A 51 7.84 0.67 -5.75
CA GLY A 51 7.52 0.03 -4.47
C GLY A 51 8.63 -0.90 -3.96
N ILE A 52 9.27 -1.66 -4.84
CA ILE A 52 10.43 -2.51 -4.47
C ILE A 52 11.60 -1.66 -3.98
N ALA A 53 11.94 -0.59 -4.70
CA ALA A 53 13.02 0.33 -4.29
C ALA A 53 12.72 0.96 -2.93
N ASN A 54 11.47 1.38 -2.70
CA ASN A 54 11.01 1.92 -1.43
C ASN A 54 11.15 0.91 -0.28
N ASN A 55 10.71 -0.33 -0.47
CA ASN A 55 10.79 -1.35 0.57
C ASN A 55 12.24 -1.76 0.88
N LEU A 56 13.13 -1.78 -0.11
CA LEU A 56 14.56 -2.02 0.09
C LEU A 56 15.20 -0.94 0.99
N PHE A 57 14.83 0.33 0.79
CA PHE A 57 15.26 1.41 1.66
C PHE A 57 14.76 1.21 3.10
N PHE A 58 13.50 0.82 3.29
CA PHE A 58 12.96 0.53 4.61
C PHE A 58 13.62 -0.67 5.31
N ILE A 59 14.02 -1.71 4.57
CA ILE A 59 14.80 -2.82 5.14
C ILE A 59 16.11 -2.31 5.74
N LEU A 60 16.85 -1.50 4.99
CA LEU A 60 18.12 -0.94 5.46
C LEU A 60 17.95 -0.06 6.69
N LEU A 61 16.90 0.75 6.73
CA LEU A 61 16.58 1.62 7.85
C LEU A 61 16.20 0.81 9.10
N PHE A 62 15.27 -0.13 8.96
CA PHE A 62 14.77 -0.92 10.10
C PHE A 62 15.82 -1.88 10.66
N THR A 63 16.65 -2.48 9.81
CA THR A 63 17.75 -3.34 10.28
C THR A 63 18.79 -2.56 11.08
N GLN A 64 19.11 -1.32 10.69
CA GLN A 64 20.01 -0.45 11.45
C GLN A 64 19.39 0.02 12.76
N ALA A 65 18.08 0.22 12.79
CA ALA A 65 17.33 0.58 14.01
C ALA A 65 17.05 -0.61 14.95
N GLY A 66 17.47 -1.84 14.59
CA GLY A 66 17.20 -3.05 15.38
C GLY A 66 15.75 -3.57 15.27
N LEU A 67 14.96 -3.02 14.35
CA LEU A 67 13.55 -3.36 14.12
C LEU A 67 13.43 -4.52 13.11
N TYR A 68 13.87 -5.70 13.51
CA TYR A 68 13.92 -6.87 12.60
C TYR A 68 12.55 -7.37 12.15
N ALA A 69 11.50 -7.19 12.98
CA ALA A 69 10.14 -7.57 12.62
C ALA A 69 9.61 -6.71 11.46
N ASP A 70 9.78 -5.39 11.55
CA ASP A 70 9.39 -4.45 10.49
C ASP A 70 10.22 -4.66 9.22
N ALA A 71 11.53 -4.92 9.35
CA ALA A 71 12.37 -5.30 8.23
C ALA A 71 11.87 -6.58 7.54
N GLY A 72 11.46 -7.59 8.31
CA GLY A 72 10.86 -8.83 7.78
C GLY A 72 9.56 -8.57 7.02
N LEU A 73 8.71 -7.66 7.50
CA LEU A 73 7.48 -7.29 6.81
C LEU A 73 7.76 -6.64 5.43
N GLN A 74 8.81 -5.83 5.33
CA GLN A 74 9.22 -5.26 4.04
C GLN A 74 9.64 -6.33 3.02
N VAL A 75 10.26 -7.42 3.47
CA VAL A 75 10.57 -8.57 2.60
C VAL A 75 9.28 -9.20 2.04
N VAL A 76 8.23 -9.32 2.86
CA VAL A 76 6.92 -9.80 2.40
C VAL A 76 6.34 -8.87 1.34
N PHE A 77 6.40 -7.56 1.54
CA PHE A 77 5.92 -6.60 0.54
C PHE A 77 6.75 -6.63 -0.75
N ILE A 78 8.07 -6.84 -0.69
CA ILE A 78 8.89 -7.05 -1.89
C ILE A 78 8.45 -8.31 -2.63
N ALA A 79 8.25 -9.43 -1.93
CA ALA A 79 7.79 -10.66 -2.56
C ALA A 79 6.43 -10.47 -3.27
N LEU A 80 5.49 -9.79 -2.61
CA LEU A 80 4.20 -9.42 -3.21
C LEU A 80 4.36 -8.46 -4.39
N ALA A 81 5.29 -7.51 -4.32
CA ALA A 81 5.54 -6.56 -5.40
C ALA A 81 6.16 -7.24 -6.64
N VAL A 82 7.12 -8.15 -6.45
CA VAL A 82 7.68 -8.99 -7.52
C VAL A 82 6.58 -9.86 -8.13
N TYR A 83 5.74 -10.48 -7.29
CA TYR A 83 4.60 -11.27 -7.74
C TYR A 83 3.60 -10.43 -8.55
N GLY A 84 3.29 -9.22 -8.08
CA GLY A 84 2.41 -8.28 -8.76
C GLY A 84 2.98 -7.85 -10.11
N TRP A 85 4.27 -7.54 -10.16
CA TRP A 85 4.95 -7.18 -11.40
C TRP A 85 4.90 -8.32 -12.42
N TRP A 86 5.24 -9.53 -12.00
CA TRP A 86 5.16 -10.72 -12.84
C TRP A 86 3.73 -10.94 -13.37
N THR A 87 2.74 -10.88 -12.49
CA THR A 87 1.33 -11.12 -12.86
C THR A 87 0.81 -10.05 -13.82
N TRP A 88 1.21 -8.79 -13.65
CA TRP A 88 0.77 -7.71 -14.53
C TRP A 88 1.41 -7.75 -15.92
N THR A 89 2.63 -8.25 -16.02
CA THR A 89 3.38 -8.36 -17.28
C THR A 89 3.05 -9.63 -18.07
N HIS A 90 2.67 -10.73 -17.40
CA HIS A 90 2.46 -12.03 -18.05
C HIS A 90 1.02 -12.55 -17.97
N GLY A 91 0.14 -11.89 -17.20
CA GLY A 91 -1.22 -12.37 -16.91
C GLY A 91 -2.31 -11.95 -17.91
N GLY A 92 -1.96 -11.38 -19.06
CA GLY A 92 -2.95 -10.85 -20.02
C GLY A 92 -3.83 -11.91 -20.70
N GLY A 93 -3.35 -13.15 -20.81
CA GLY A 93 -4.07 -14.24 -21.48
C GLY A 93 -4.08 -14.09 -23.01
N PRO A 94 -4.77 -15.00 -23.73
CA PRO A 94 -4.81 -14.98 -25.20
C PRO A 94 -5.47 -13.69 -25.72
N GLY A 95 -4.75 -12.91 -26.53
CA GLY A 95 -5.28 -11.71 -27.19
C GLY A 95 -5.13 -10.38 -26.44
N SER A 96 -4.55 -10.37 -25.23
CA SER A 96 -4.19 -9.13 -24.52
C SER A 96 -2.80 -9.25 -23.91
N SER A 97 -1.95 -8.25 -24.13
CA SER A 97 -0.64 -8.14 -23.47
C SER A 97 -0.73 -7.65 -22.03
N THR A 98 -1.91 -7.24 -21.56
CA THR A 98 -2.10 -6.66 -20.22
C THR A 98 -3.11 -7.45 -19.41
N LEU A 99 -2.78 -7.71 -18.13
CA LEU A 99 -3.69 -8.34 -17.17
C LEU A 99 -4.98 -7.49 -17.07
N PRO A 100 -6.18 -8.05 -17.34
CA PRO A 100 -7.43 -7.29 -17.24
C PRO A 100 -7.91 -7.17 -15.80
N VAL A 101 -8.64 -6.09 -15.50
CA VAL A 101 -9.32 -5.93 -14.21
C VAL A 101 -10.48 -6.91 -14.12
N ARG A 102 -10.56 -7.64 -13.01
CA ARG A 102 -11.57 -8.67 -12.75
C ARG A 102 -12.16 -8.50 -11.35
N ARG A 103 -13.30 -9.14 -11.09
CA ARG A 103 -13.84 -9.26 -9.73
C ARG A 103 -13.17 -10.39 -8.96
N THR A 104 -13.12 -10.27 -7.64
CA THR A 104 -12.72 -11.35 -6.73
C THR A 104 -13.80 -12.43 -6.71
N THR A 105 -13.41 -13.68 -6.92
CA THR A 105 -14.34 -14.82 -6.88
C THR A 105 -14.71 -15.19 -5.45
N ARG A 106 -15.82 -15.92 -5.26
CA ARG A 106 -16.23 -16.39 -3.91
C ARG A 106 -15.16 -17.27 -3.25
N THR A 107 -14.49 -18.11 -4.03
CA THR A 107 -13.40 -18.96 -3.54
C THR A 107 -12.20 -18.14 -3.10
N GLU A 108 -11.79 -17.14 -3.89
CA GLU A 108 -10.71 -16.21 -3.50
C GLU A 108 -11.08 -15.43 -2.24
N TRP A 109 -12.33 -14.97 -2.11
CA TRP A 109 -12.81 -14.35 -0.88
C TRP A 109 -12.73 -15.29 0.33
N GLY A 110 -13.09 -16.57 0.17
CA GLY A 110 -12.95 -17.55 1.24
C GLY A 110 -11.51 -17.67 1.74
N TRP A 111 -10.54 -17.78 0.81
CA TRP A 111 -9.11 -17.82 1.16
C TRP A 111 -8.61 -16.51 1.77
N LEU A 112 -9.02 -15.37 1.23
CA LEU A 112 -8.63 -14.05 1.73
C LEU A 112 -9.15 -13.80 3.15
N LEU A 113 -10.42 -14.14 3.42
CA LEU A 113 -11.00 -13.99 4.75
C LEU A 113 -10.37 -14.95 5.76
N ALA A 114 -10.11 -16.20 5.35
CA ALA A 114 -9.40 -17.15 6.20
C ALA A 114 -7.99 -16.67 6.54
N ALA A 115 -7.21 -16.25 5.54
CA ALA A 115 -5.86 -15.71 5.72
C ALA A 115 -5.86 -14.40 6.51
N GLY A 116 -6.84 -13.53 6.28
CA GLY A 116 -7.00 -12.28 7.02
C GLY A 116 -7.32 -12.52 8.49
N ALA A 117 -8.22 -13.46 8.79
CA ALA A 117 -8.57 -13.83 10.17
C ALA A 117 -7.38 -14.48 10.90
N THR A 118 -6.71 -15.44 10.28
CA THR A 118 -5.54 -16.11 10.89
C THR A 118 -4.37 -15.15 11.04
N GLY A 119 -4.12 -14.30 10.04
CA GLY A 119 -3.10 -13.25 10.09
C GLY A 119 -3.38 -12.23 11.19
N THR A 120 -4.63 -11.77 11.30
CA THR A 120 -5.04 -10.83 12.37
C THR A 120 -4.84 -11.45 13.74
N LEU A 121 -5.27 -12.70 13.95
CA LEU A 121 -5.10 -13.39 15.22
C LEU A 121 -3.62 -13.56 15.57
N GLY A 122 -2.81 -14.06 14.63
CA GLY A 122 -1.38 -14.27 14.84
C GLY A 122 -0.63 -12.97 15.12
N LEU A 123 -0.93 -11.90 14.37
CA LEU A 123 -0.35 -10.57 14.59
C LEU A 123 -0.81 -9.95 15.90
N THR A 124 -2.08 -10.11 16.28
CA THR A 124 -2.59 -9.59 17.56
C THR A 124 -1.82 -10.23 18.72
N LEU A 125 -1.69 -11.56 18.72
CA LEU A 125 -0.94 -12.28 19.75
C LEU A 125 0.54 -11.88 19.77
N LEU A 126 1.16 -11.73 18.59
CA LEU A 126 2.55 -11.31 18.49
C LEU A 126 2.74 -9.90 19.06
N LEU A 127 1.88 -8.95 18.67
CA LEU A 127 1.96 -7.57 19.12
C LEU A 127 1.68 -7.45 20.62
N ASP A 128 0.71 -8.20 21.15
CA ASP A 128 0.36 -8.20 22.58
C ASP A 128 1.48 -8.77 23.46
N HIS A 129 2.19 -9.81 23.00
CA HIS A 129 3.25 -10.44 23.78
C HIS A 129 4.65 -9.83 23.58
N GLN A 130 4.95 -9.32 22.38
CA GLN A 130 6.31 -8.95 21.99
C GLN A 130 6.53 -7.46 21.76
N THR A 131 5.48 -6.62 21.82
CA THR A 131 5.59 -5.18 21.55
C THR A 131 4.88 -4.33 22.60
N SER A 132 5.20 -3.04 22.62
CA SER A 132 4.51 -2.04 23.45
C SER A 132 3.31 -1.41 22.75
N SER A 133 2.70 -2.08 21.76
CA SER A 133 1.53 -1.54 21.06
C SER A 133 0.37 -1.35 22.04
N THR A 134 -0.21 -0.15 22.03
CA THR A 134 -1.36 0.21 22.87
C THR A 134 -2.69 -0.28 22.29
N VAL A 135 -2.70 -0.67 21.01
CA VAL A 135 -3.89 -1.13 20.28
C VAL A 135 -3.58 -2.33 19.35
N PRO A 136 -3.04 -3.45 19.88
CA PRO A 136 -2.54 -4.58 19.08
C PRO A 136 -3.55 -5.15 18.07
N PHE A 137 -4.82 -5.23 18.47
CA PHE A 137 -5.89 -5.72 17.60
C PHE A 137 -6.11 -4.83 16.36
N TRP A 138 -6.16 -3.50 16.55
CA TRP A 138 -6.40 -2.57 15.44
C TRP A 138 -5.20 -2.47 14.51
N ASP A 139 -3.98 -2.55 15.05
CA ASP A 139 -2.75 -2.62 14.27
C ASP A 139 -2.72 -3.93 13.44
N ALA A 140 -3.14 -5.07 14.01
CA ALA A 140 -3.23 -6.34 13.31
C ALA A 140 -4.30 -6.35 12.20
N VAL A 141 -5.49 -5.80 12.47
CA VAL A 141 -6.59 -5.71 11.49
C VAL A 141 -6.18 -4.88 10.29
N THR A 142 -5.59 -3.70 10.51
CA THR A 142 -5.16 -2.81 9.43
C THR A 142 -4.04 -3.42 8.59
N THR A 143 -3.12 -4.14 9.23
CA THR A 143 -2.07 -4.91 8.53
C THR A 143 -2.67 -6.01 7.66
N ALA A 144 -3.60 -6.80 8.21
CA ALA A 144 -4.26 -7.89 7.47
C ALA A 144 -5.05 -7.35 6.26
N LEU A 145 -5.82 -6.26 6.44
CA LEU A 145 -6.53 -5.59 5.35
C LEU A 145 -5.58 -5.12 4.26
N SER A 146 -4.47 -4.50 4.62
CA SER A 146 -3.46 -4.01 3.67
C SER A 146 -2.81 -5.13 2.87
N LEU A 147 -2.50 -6.26 3.51
CA LEU A 147 -1.96 -7.45 2.83
C LEU A 147 -2.99 -8.07 1.87
N MET A 148 -4.24 -8.21 2.29
CA MET A 148 -5.33 -8.70 1.44
C MET A 148 -5.56 -7.76 0.24
N ALA A 149 -5.55 -6.45 0.47
CA ALA A 149 -5.70 -5.44 -0.56
C ALA A 149 -4.54 -5.50 -1.56
N THR A 150 -3.29 -5.57 -1.07
CA THR A 150 -2.09 -5.69 -1.90
C THR A 150 -2.14 -6.94 -2.77
N TYR A 151 -2.49 -8.09 -2.19
CA TYR A 151 -2.65 -9.33 -2.96
C TYR A 151 -3.71 -9.19 -4.06
N GLY A 152 -4.88 -8.62 -3.72
CA GLY A 152 -5.93 -8.34 -4.70
C GLY A 152 -5.43 -7.46 -5.85
N GLN A 153 -4.60 -6.46 -5.54
CA GLN A 153 -4.01 -5.53 -6.49
C GLN A 153 -2.99 -6.21 -7.42
N CYS A 154 -2.15 -7.11 -6.89
CA CYS A 154 -1.26 -7.98 -7.68
C CYS A 154 -2.03 -8.76 -8.75
N ARG A 155 -3.29 -9.11 -8.45
CA ARG A 155 -4.18 -9.89 -9.33
C ARG A 155 -5.18 -9.04 -10.11
N LYS A 156 -5.07 -7.70 -10.06
CA LYS A 156 -6.03 -6.72 -10.59
C LYS A 156 -7.49 -7.01 -10.24
N ARG A 157 -7.72 -7.32 -8.97
CA ARG A 157 -9.07 -7.50 -8.42
C ARG A 157 -9.66 -6.16 -8.04
N LEU A 158 -10.84 -5.83 -8.57
CA LEU A 158 -11.51 -4.56 -8.30
C LEU A 158 -11.75 -4.35 -6.80
N GLU A 159 -12.14 -5.41 -6.10
CA GLU A 159 -12.46 -5.35 -4.68
C GLU A 159 -11.26 -5.06 -3.77
N SER A 160 -10.01 -5.05 -4.27
CA SER A 160 -8.85 -4.59 -3.50
C SER A 160 -8.99 -3.13 -3.07
N TRP A 161 -9.64 -2.29 -3.87
CA TRP A 161 -9.87 -0.89 -3.52
C TRP A 161 -10.84 -0.73 -2.36
N TRP A 162 -11.83 -1.61 -2.24
CA TRP A 162 -12.73 -1.61 -1.07
C TRP A 162 -11.98 -2.00 0.21
N LEU A 163 -11.03 -2.93 0.12
CA LEU A 163 -10.16 -3.29 1.24
C LEU A 163 -9.25 -2.12 1.65
N TRP A 164 -8.66 -1.40 0.69
CA TRP A 164 -7.90 -0.19 0.97
C TRP A 164 -8.75 0.92 1.60
N ILE A 165 -9.95 1.18 1.07
CA ILE A 165 -10.89 2.14 1.66
C ILE A 165 -11.22 1.75 3.11
N ALA A 166 -11.49 0.46 3.37
CA ALA A 166 -11.75 -0.02 4.72
C ALA A 166 -10.53 0.18 5.64
N ALA A 167 -9.32 -0.10 5.15
CA ALA A 167 -8.10 0.14 5.90
C ALA A 167 -7.91 1.63 6.21
N ASP A 168 -8.05 2.52 5.22
CA ASP A 168 -7.90 3.97 5.37
C ASP A 168 -8.90 4.55 6.39
N VAL A 169 -10.16 4.09 6.35
CA VAL A 169 -11.20 4.50 7.32
C VAL A 169 -10.83 4.12 8.75
N VAL A 170 -10.07 3.04 8.96
CA VAL A 170 -9.55 2.66 10.28
C VAL A 170 -8.26 3.41 10.60
N TYR A 171 -7.35 3.60 9.64
CA TYR A 171 -6.08 4.30 9.82
C TYR A 171 -6.26 5.77 10.22
N ILE A 172 -7.19 6.49 9.59
CA ILE A 172 -7.44 7.91 9.86
C ILE A 172 -7.68 8.20 11.35
N PRO A 173 -8.70 7.60 12.02
CA PRO A 173 -8.94 7.84 13.44
C PRO A 173 -7.86 7.20 14.33
N LEU A 174 -7.27 6.07 13.91
CA LEU A 174 -6.18 5.43 14.66
C LEU A 174 -4.96 6.34 14.77
N TYR A 175 -4.56 6.99 13.67
CA TYR A 175 -3.45 7.94 13.68
C TYR A 175 -3.78 9.24 14.39
N ALA A 176 -5.03 9.72 14.29
CA ALA A 176 -5.46 10.87 15.09
C ALA A 176 -5.40 10.56 16.60
N HIS A 177 -5.78 9.35 17.01
CA HIS A 177 -5.68 8.91 18.41
C HIS A 177 -4.22 8.78 18.91
N LYS A 178 -3.27 8.51 18.01
CA LYS A 178 -1.83 8.46 18.29
C LYS A 178 -1.15 9.85 18.19
N ASP A 179 -1.93 10.94 18.13
CA ASP A 179 -1.47 12.34 17.94
C ASP A 179 -0.69 12.58 16.63
N LEU A 180 -0.83 11.70 15.64
CA LEU A 180 -0.20 11.78 14.32
C LEU A 180 -1.14 12.45 13.31
N TYR A 181 -1.51 13.70 13.55
CA TYR A 181 -2.50 14.43 12.75
C TYR A 181 -2.09 14.60 11.28
N LEU A 182 -0.81 14.87 11.00
CA LEU A 182 -0.31 15.00 9.63
C LEU A 182 -0.48 13.69 8.84
N THR A 183 -0.13 12.56 9.46
CA THR A 183 -0.33 11.23 8.87
C THR A 183 -1.81 10.93 8.66
N SER A 184 -2.66 11.29 9.61
CA SER A 184 -4.12 11.15 9.48
C SER A 184 -4.66 11.89 8.24
N ILE A 185 -4.23 13.15 8.02
CA ILE A 185 -4.60 13.95 6.84
C ILE A 185 -4.09 13.31 5.54
N LEU A 186 -2.87 12.77 5.53
CA LEU A 186 -2.35 12.05 4.37
C LEU A 186 -3.21 10.84 3.99
N TYR A 187 -3.66 10.07 4.98
CA TYR A 187 -4.54 8.92 4.75
C TYR A 187 -5.92 9.32 4.23
N VAL A 188 -6.41 10.54 4.52
CA VAL A 188 -7.58 11.11 3.82
C VAL A 188 -7.28 11.32 2.32
N GLY A 189 -6.06 11.74 2.00
CA GLY A 189 -5.57 11.82 0.62
C GLY A 189 -5.49 10.45 -0.06
N PHE A 190 -4.95 9.44 0.61
CA PHE A 190 -4.93 8.06 0.10
C PHE A 190 -6.34 7.50 -0.10
N LEU A 191 -7.25 7.73 0.85
CA LEU A 191 -8.66 7.37 0.70
C LEU A 191 -9.27 7.95 -0.57
N THR A 192 -8.95 9.22 -0.88
CA THR A 192 -9.40 9.87 -2.12
C THR A 192 -8.82 9.18 -3.36
N LEU A 193 -7.52 8.84 -3.34
CA LEU A 193 -6.89 8.07 -4.41
C LEU A 193 -7.49 6.66 -4.56
N CYS A 194 -7.88 6.02 -3.47
CA CYS A 194 -8.54 4.72 -3.47
C CYS A 194 -9.91 4.78 -4.16
N VAL A 195 -10.69 5.84 -3.91
CA VAL A 195 -11.97 6.09 -4.60
C VAL A 195 -11.74 6.34 -6.10
N ILE A 196 -10.70 7.09 -6.47
CA ILE A 196 -10.32 7.32 -7.88
C ILE A 196 -9.91 5.99 -8.54
N GLY A 197 -9.08 5.20 -7.87
CA GLY A 197 -8.63 3.88 -8.32
C GLY A 197 -9.79 2.93 -8.55
N LEU A 198 -10.71 2.84 -7.59
CA LEU A 198 -11.95 2.06 -7.70
C LEU A 198 -12.77 2.49 -8.92
N ARG A 199 -12.95 3.80 -9.14
CA ARG A 199 -13.71 4.33 -10.28
C ARG A 199 -13.03 3.99 -11.60
N ASN A 200 -11.71 4.15 -11.70
CA ASN A 200 -10.96 3.85 -12.91
C ASN A 200 -11.02 2.36 -13.25
N TRP A 201 -10.72 1.51 -12.27
CA TRP A 201 -10.73 0.06 -12.47
C TRP A 201 -12.13 -0.50 -12.73
N SER A 202 -13.18 0.13 -12.16
CA SER A 202 -14.57 -0.24 -12.46
C SER A 202 -14.94 0.01 -13.92
N ARG A 203 -14.40 1.05 -14.55
CA ARG A 203 -14.61 1.34 -15.98
C ARG A 203 -13.93 0.31 -16.87
N ASP A 204 -12.77 -0.17 -16.44
CA ASP A 204 -11.96 -1.14 -17.18
C ASP A 204 -12.31 -2.60 -16.86
N LEU A 205 -13.36 -2.82 -16.06
CA LEU A 205 -13.77 -4.14 -15.62
C LEU A 205 -14.19 -5.01 -16.80
N GLY A 206 -13.58 -6.20 -16.90
CA GLY A 206 -13.86 -7.14 -17.99
C GLY A 206 -13.13 -6.82 -19.30
N GLY A 207 -12.16 -5.90 -19.29
CA GLY A 207 -11.30 -5.65 -20.44
C GLY A 207 -12.02 -5.03 -21.63
N ARG A 208 -13.08 -4.24 -21.38
CA ARG A 208 -13.65 -3.41 -22.44
C ARG A 208 -12.53 -2.52 -22.97
N PRO A 209 -12.10 -2.68 -24.24
CA PRO A 209 -11.17 -1.72 -24.82
C PRO A 209 -11.85 -0.35 -24.70
N ALA A 210 -11.13 0.63 -24.16
CA ALA A 210 -11.55 2.02 -24.33
C ALA A 210 -11.79 2.20 -25.83
N THR A 211 -13.03 2.52 -26.22
CA THR A 211 -13.33 2.92 -27.59
C THR A 211 -12.31 3.99 -27.93
N PRO A 212 -11.41 3.78 -28.90
CA PRO A 212 -10.54 4.84 -29.35
C PRO A 212 -11.47 6.00 -29.67
N LEU A 213 -11.23 7.18 -29.08
CA LEU A 213 -11.87 8.38 -29.57
C LEU A 213 -11.44 8.48 -31.03
N GLU A 214 -12.34 8.09 -31.94
CA GLU A 214 -12.20 8.41 -33.35
C GLU A 214 -11.91 9.90 -33.38
N ALA A 215 -10.71 10.23 -33.87
CA ALA A 215 -10.34 11.59 -34.14
C ALA A 215 -11.41 12.15 -35.08
N VAL A 216 -12.30 12.95 -34.51
CA VAL A 216 -13.23 13.76 -35.27
C VAL A 216 -12.38 14.81 -35.97
N ALA A 217 -12.41 14.72 -37.31
CA ALA A 217 -11.93 15.66 -38.33
C ALA A 217 -10.43 15.65 -38.67
#